data_AF-A0A523RZU4-F1
#
_entry.id   AF-A0A523RZU4-F1
#
_cell.length_a   1.000
_cell.length_b   1.000
_cell.length_c   1.000
_cell.angle_alpha   90.00
_cell.angle_beta   90.00
_cell.angle_gamma   90.00
#
_symmetry.space_group_name_H-M   'P 1'
#
loop_
_entity.id
_entity.type
_entity.pdbx_description
1 polymer ?
#
loop_
_entity_poly.entity_id
_entity_poly.type
_entity_poly.pdbx_seq_one_letter_code
_entity_poly.pdbx_strand_id
1 'polypeptide(L)'
;AGHVNAIRKTPGGLIRVSLALDVPGNFIISSFITGDFQVFPQRAIMDLEARLKNMSADEDTIRETVNKFFADSGARIFGVEPEDLVQILLEAVMKTAFTKYGISLEDSNHLMTVNFMPDELDKQIFDYILLPYCAKLVECDYRKIEGCTICGACSISDIYEIAGEFGVPTRTIQTFEHLIETIYEFKLKGARGYIGSCCEAFYTKHHEDFVDTEVPALLVDIDDSTCYELGEEREAYIGDFEGQTDLKLDLLIHVLKKMRDSGNLRGEVSSD
;
A
#
# COMPACT_ATOMS: atom_id res chain seq x y z
N ALA A 1 18.80 -11.69 -7.99
CA ALA A 1 17.94 -11.66 -6.80
C ALA A 1 16.97 -10.50 -6.97
N GLY A 2 15.69 -10.73 -6.73
CA GLY A 2 14.69 -9.67 -6.65
C GLY A 2 14.54 -9.18 -5.21
N HIS A 3 14.16 -7.92 -5.00
CA HIS A 3 13.94 -7.35 -3.68
C HIS A 3 12.49 -6.92 -3.53
N VAL A 4 11.85 -7.38 -2.45
CA VAL A 4 10.47 -7.03 -2.11
C VAL A 4 10.37 -6.64 -0.64
N ASN A 5 9.45 -5.74 -0.31
CA ASN A 5 9.19 -5.31 1.05
C ASN A 5 7.70 -5.28 1.39
N ALA A 6 7.38 -5.39 2.67
CA ALA A 6 6.05 -5.15 3.19
C ALA A 6 6.14 -4.55 4.60
N ILE A 7 5.06 -3.92 5.03
CA ILE A 7 4.96 -3.20 6.29
C ILE A 7 3.61 -3.48 6.90
N ARG A 8 3.58 -3.68 8.22
CA ARG A 8 2.35 -3.96 8.96
C ARG A 8 2.38 -3.27 10.32
N LYS A 9 1.29 -2.57 10.65
CA LYS A 9 1.02 -2.07 12.00
C LYS A 9 0.45 -3.20 12.85
N THR A 10 0.95 -3.35 14.06
CA THR A 10 0.46 -4.31 15.06
C THR A 10 0.31 -3.60 16.41
N PRO A 11 -0.40 -4.19 17.40
CA PRO A 11 -0.43 -3.67 18.77
C PRO A 11 0.97 -3.53 19.40
N GLY A 12 1.94 -4.32 18.93
CA GLY A 12 3.33 -4.32 19.39
C GLY A 12 4.24 -3.31 18.69
N GLY A 13 3.74 -2.61 17.67
CA GLY A 13 4.52 -1.71 16.83
C GLY A 13 4.37 -1.97 15.33
N LEU A 14 5.03 -1.15 14.54
CA LEU A 14 5.30 -1.34 13.13
C LEU A 14 6.35 -2.44 12.91
N ILE A 15 6.05 -3.36 12.00
CA ILE A 15 7.00 -4.35 11.48
C ILE A 15 7.23 -4.04 10.01
N ARG A 16 8.49 -4.10 9.59
CA ARG A 16 8.92 -4.04 8.19
C ARG A 16 9.70 -5.30 7.86
N VAL A 17 9.36 -5.91 6.74
CA VAL A 17 10.10 -7.04 6.19
C VAL A 17 10.65 -6.63 4.84
N SER A 18 11.94 -6.90 4.62
CA SER A 18 12.60 -6.83 3.32
C SER A 18 13.16 -8.19 2.97
N LEU A 19 12.78 -8.74 1.83
CA LEU A 19 13.22 -10.04 1.34
C LEU A 19 14.08 -9.88 0.09
N ALA A 20 15.16 -10.65 0.03
CA ALA A 20 15.83 -10.96 -1.23
C ALA A 20 15.34 -12.32 -1.70
N LEU A 21 14.80 -12.39 -2.91
CA LEU A 21 14.21 -13.59 -3.48
C LEU A 21 14.99 -14.08 -4.70
N ASP A 22 15.10 -15.39 -4.82
CA ASP A 22 15.32 -16.05 -6.11
C ASP A 22 13.94 -16.27 -6.74
N VAL A 23 13.51 -15.33 -7.58
CA VAL A 23 12.14 -15.32 -8.12
C VAL A 23 11.87 -16.52 -9.03
N PRO A 24 12.75 -16.91 -9.98
CA PRO A 24 12.55 -18.13 -10.77
C PRO A 24 12.58 -19.41 -9.92
N GLY A 25 13.42 -19.45 -8.88
CA GLY A 25 13.54 -20.60 -7.98
C GLY A 25 12.43 -20.68 -6.93
N ASN A 26 11.72 -19.59 -6.65
CA ASN A 26 10.79 -19.42 -5.54
C ASN A 26 11.43 -19.65 -4.15
N PHE A 27 12.60 -19.05 -3.92
CA PHE A 27 13.32 -19.15 -2.63
C PHE A 27 13.59 -17.79 -2.00
N ILE A 28 13.53 -17.74 -0.66
CA ILE A 28 14.03 -16.62 0.14
C ILE A 28 15.55 -16.76 0.26
N ILE A 29 16.32 -15.87 -0.38
CA ILE A 29 17.79 -15.82 -0.26
C ILE A 29 18.19 -15.25 1.10
N SER A 30 17.49 -14.19 1.53
CA SER A 30 17.66 -13.57 2.84
C SER A 30 16.42 -12.77 3.22
N SER A 31 16.20 -12.64 4.51
CA SER A 31 15.19 -11.75 5.09
C SER A 31 15.86 -10.73 6.01
N PHE A 32 15.26 -9.55 6.10
CA PHE A 32 15.62 -8.51 7.05
C PHE A 32 14.34 -7.96 7.67
N ILE A 33 14.18 -8.18 8.98
CA ILE A 33 12.98 -7.86 9.74
C ILE A 33 13.34 -6.75 10.73
N THR A 34 12.71 -5.59 10.57
CA THR A 34 12.95 -4.42 11.42
C THR A 34 11.62 -3.82 11.88
N GLY A 35 11.66 -2.90 12.84
CA GLY A 35 10.47 -2.31 13.40
C GLY A 35 10.72 -1.68 14.76
N ASP A 36 9.66 -1.14 15.35
CA ASP A 36 9.63 -0.54 16.69
C ASP A 36 8.97 -1.48 17.73
N PHE A 37 9.17 -2.79 17.58
CA PHE A 37 8.66 -3.82 18.48
C PHE A 37 9.69 -4.28 19.52
N GLN A 38 9.21 -4.87 20.61
CA GLN A 38 10.05 -5.46 21.65
C GLN A 38 10.08 -6.98 21.55
N VAL A 39 11.28 -7.57 21.58
CA VAL A 39 11.48 -9.02 21.41
C VAL A 39 12.33 -9.62 22.53
N PHE A 40 11.96 -10.84 22.97
CA PHE A 40 12.73 -11.64 23.90
C PHE A 40 12.91 -13.08 23.36
N PRO A 41 14.13 -13.63 23.37
CA PRO A 41 15.41 -12.95 23.63
C PRO A 41 15.74 -11.94 22.52
N GLN A 42 16.65 -10.98 22.80
CA GLN A 42 17.02 -9.92 21.84
C GLN A 42 17.52 -10.44 20.49
N ARG A 43 18.07 -11.66 20.45
CA ARG A 43 18.57 -12.32 19.23
C ARG A 43 17.51 -13.05 18.41
N ALA A 44 16.27 -13.14 18.89
CA ALA A 44 15.25 -13.99 18.27
C ALA A 44 14.96 -13.61 16.81
N ILE A 45 14.96 -12.32 16.47
CA ILE A 45 14.75 -11.88 15.08
C ILE A 45 15.87 -12.37 14.18
N MET A 46 17.14 -12.22 14.59
CA MET A 46 18.28 -12.73 13.81
C MET A 46 18.23 -14.25 13.66
N ASP A 47 17.79 -14.97 14.70
CA ASP A 47 17.64 -16.42 14.65
C ASP A 47 16.48 -16.82 13.70
N LEU A 48 15.38 -16.06 13.66
CA LEU A 48 14.29 -16.24 12.70
C LEU A 48 14.75 -15.95 11.26
N GLU A 49 15.43 -14.83 11.02
CA GLU A 49 16.00 -14.47 9.71
C GLU A 49 16.94 -15.57 9.18
N ALA A 50 17.75 -16.15 10.07
CA ALA A 50 18.63 -17.26 9.75
C ALA A 50 17.85 -18.54 9.36
N ARG A 51 16.71 -18.81 10.00
CA ARG A 51 15.82 -19.93 9.62
C ARG A 51 15.10 -19.69 8.30
N LEU A 52 14.78 -18.43 8.00
CA LEU A 52 14.15 -18.02 6.75
C LEU A 52 15.13 -18.02 5.55
N LYS A 53 16.43 -18.26 5.79
CA LYS A 53 17.45 -18.21 4.74
C LYS A 53 17.46 -19.48 3.89
N ASN A 54 17.47 -19.30 2.57
CA ASN A 54 17.48 -20.36 1.54
C ASN A 54 16.31 -21.35 1.66
N MET A 55 15.15 -20.91 2.13
CA MET A 55 13.94 -21.72 2.20
C MET A 55 12.98 -21.40 1.04
N SER A 56 12.05 -22.32 0.74
CA SER A 56 10.98 -22.03 -0.22
C SER A 56 10.16 -20.82 0.24
N ALA A 57 9.77 -19.96 -0.71
CA ALA A 57 8.89 -18.83 -0.49
C ALA A 57 7.39 -19.23 -0.54
N ASP A 58 7.08 -20.52 -0.58
CA ASP A 58 5.71 -21.04 -0.51
C ASP A 58 5.04 -20.76 0.84
N GLU A 59 3.72 -20.54 0.81
CA GLU A 59 2.92 -20.21 1.99
C GLU A 59 3.07 -21.24 3.11
N ASP A 60 2.86 -22.52 2.81
CA ASP A 60 2.95 -23.60 3.79
C ASP A 60 4.33 -23.63 4.46
N THR A 61 5.38 -23.41 3.68
CA THR A 61 6.77 -23.46 4.18
C THR A 61 7.06 -22.28 5.10
N ILE A 62 6.65 -21.07 4.71
CA ILE A 62 6.78 -19.85 5.52
C ILE A 62 6.01 -20.01 6.83
N ARG A 63 4.74 -20.41 6.75
CA ARG A 63 3.84 -20.58 7.90
C ARG A 63 4.38 -21.63 8.87
N GLU A 64 4.81 -22.79 8.36
CA GLU A 64 5.39 -23.85 9.18
C GLU A 64 6.68 -23.38 9.87
N THR A 65 7.55 -22.67 9.15
CA THR A 65 8.85 -22.22 9.66
C THR A 65 8.71 -21.19 10.77
N VAL A 66 7.84 -20.20 10.59
CA VAL A 66 7.56 -19.17 11.61
C VAL A 66 6.93 -19.81 12.85
N ASN A 67 5.91 -20.64 12.69
CA ASN A 67 5.23 -21.28 13.82
C ASN A 67 6.16 -22.22 14.60
N LYS A 68 6.96 -23.05 13.91
CA LYS A 68 7.97 -23.89 14.56
C LYS A 68 9.02 -23.07 15.27
N PHE A 69 9.48 -21.96 14.70
CA PHE A 69 10.46 -21.09 15.36
C PHE A 69 9.99 -20.62 16.73
N PHE A 70 8.76 -20.10 16.83
CA PHE A 70 8.20 -19.63 18.10
C PHE A 70 7.93 -20.78 19.08
N ALA A 71 7.46 -21.93 18.59
CA ALA A 71 7.25 -23.12 19.41
C ALA A 71 8.55 -23.69 20.00
N ASP A 72 9.61 -23.78 19.19
CA ASP A 72 10.89 -24.39 19.57
C ASP A 72 11.73 -23.48 20.49
N SER A 73 11.76 -22.18 20.18
CA SER A 73 12.66 -21.23 20.86
C SER A 73 12.05 -20.64 22.12
N GLY A 74 10.72 -20.66 22.24
CA GLY A 74 10.00 -19.89 23.26
C GLY A 74 10.15 -18.37 23.12
N ALA A 75 10.67 -17.90 21.97
CA ALA A 75 10.78 -16.48 21.68
C ALA A 75 9.40 -15.82 21.70
N ARG A 76 9.36 -14.53 22.00
CA ARG A 76 8.14 -13.73 22.03
C ARG A 76 8.44 -12.33 21.53
N ILE A 77 7.53 -11.81 20.73
CA ILE A 77 7.51 -10.40 20.36
C ILE A 77 6.25 -9.82 21.03
N PHE A 78 6.41 -8.78 21.83
CA PHE A 78 5.30 -8.25 22.60
C PHE A 78 4.32 -7.50 21.68
N GLY A 79 3.07 -7.94 21.66
CA GLY A 79 2.01 -7.35 20.81
C GLY A 79 2.09 -7.73 19.33
N VAL A 80 2.91 -8.74 18.98
CA VAL A 80 3.01 -9.29 17.63
C VAL A 80 2.81 -10.80 17.72
N GLU A 81 1.78 -11.32 17.08
CA GLU A 81 1.54 -12.75 17.01
C GLU A 81 2.35 -13.39 15.87
N PRO A 82 2.68 -14.70 15.94
CA PRO A 82 3.35 -15.40 14.85
C PRO A 82 2.61 -15.25 13.51
N GLU A 83 1.27 -15.17 13.54
CA GLU A 83 0.47 -14.97 12.35
C GLU A 83 0.71 -13.59 11.71
N ASP A 84 0.95 -12.54 12.48
CA ASP A 84 1.27 -11.21 11.92
C ASP A 84 2.56 -11.27 11.09
N LEU A 85 3.55 -12.02 11.57
CA LEU A 85 4.81 -12.25 10.85
C LEU A 85 4.61 -13.12 9.61
N VAL A 86 3.78 -14.14 9.68
CA VAL A 86 3.43 -14.94 8.48
C VAL A 86 2.79 -14.04 7.44
N GLN A 87 1.77 -13.26 7.82
CA GLN A 87 1.03 -12.40 6.90
C GLN A 87 1.93 -11.37 6.21
N ILE A 88 2.78 -10.64 6.95
CA ILE A 88 3.69 -9.66 6.34
C ILE A 88 4.78 -10.32 5.45
N LEU A 89 5.26 -11.52 5.80
CA LEU A 89 6.19 -12.28 4.94
C LEU A 89 5.52 -12.68 3.63
N LEU A 90 4.29 -13.19 3.69
CA LEU A 90 3.52 -13.58 2.52
C LEU A 90 3.18 -12.37 1.65
N GLU A 91 2.74 -11.27 2.26
CA GLU A 91 2.47 -10.02 1.56
C GLU A 91 3.69 -9.55 0.76
N ALA A 92 4.88 -9.57 1.37
CA ALA A 92 6.13 -9.24 0.68
C ALA A 92 6.41 -10.19 -0.49
N VAL A 93 6.32 -11.51 -0.29
CA VAL A 93 6.55 -12.50 -1.36
C VAL A 93 5.54 -12.32 -2.51
N MET A 94 4.26 -12.11 -2.19
CA MET A 94 3.18 -11.98 -3.15
C MET A 94 3.30 -10.72 -4.01
N LYS A 95 4.07 -9.70 -3.61
CA LYS A 95 4.41 -8.57 -4.50
C LYS A 95 5.11 -9.00 -5.79
N THR A 96 5.72 -10.18 -5.84
CA THR A 96 6.25 -10.75 -7.10
C THR A 96 5.15 -10.97 -8.14
N ALA A 97 3.88 -11.13 -7.74
CA ALA A 97 2.75 -11.26 -8.65
C ALA A 97 2.53 -10.02 -9.51
N PHE A 98 2.95 -8.83 -9.05
CA PHE A 98 2.84 -7.59 -9.82
C PHE A 98 3.64 -7.63 -11.13
N THR A 99 4.69 -8.47 -11.21
CA THR A 99 5.51 -8.65 -12.43
C THR A 99 4.70 -9.17 -13.62
N LYS A 100 3.60 -9.90 -13.37
CA LYS A 100 2.67 -10.37 -14.42
C LYS A 100 2.02 -9.20 -15.18
N TYR A 101 1.94 -8.02 -14.55
CA TYR A 101 1.37 -6.80 -15.11
C TYR A 101 2.44 -5.87 -15.70
N GLY A 102 3.70 -6.32 -15.81
CA GLY A 102 4.81 -5.52 -16.31
C GLY A 102 5.33 -4.49 -15.31
N ILE A 103 5.00 -4.63 -14.03
CA ILE A 103 5.51 -3.80 -12.93
C ILE A 103 6.82 -4.42 -12.45
N SER A 104 7.88 -3.64 -12.33
CA SER A 104 9.15 -4.15 -11.85
C SER A 104 9.06 -4.55 -10.36
N LEU A 105 10.00 -5.36 -9.87
CA LEU A 105 10.04 -5.67 -8.43
C LEU A 105 10.42 -4.45 -7.58
N GLU A 106 11.10 -3.48 -8.18
CA GLU A 106 11.40 -2.22 -7.51
C GLU A 106 10.11 -1.41 -7.35
N ASP A 107 9.37 -1.23 -8.45
CA ASP A 107 8.10 -0.51 -8.46
C ASP A 107 7.01 -1.17 -7.61
N SER A 108 7.03 -2.50 -7.51
CA SER A 108 6.06 -3.23 -6.68
C SER A 108 6.17 -2.86 -5.20
N ASN A 109 7.34 -2.40 -4.74
CA ASN A 109 7.52 -1.94 -3.36
C ASN A 109 6.76 -0.64 -3.07
N HIS A 110 6.40 0.13 -4.11
CA HIS A 110 5.58 1.33 -4.00
C HIS A 110 4.08 1.04 -4.11
N LEU A 111 3.68 -0.23 -4.15
CA LEU A 111 2.28 -0.64 -4.14
C LEU A 111 1.91 -1.20 -2.76
N MET A 112 0.80 -0.71 -2.23
CA MET A 112 0.21 -1.14 -0.97
C MET A 112 -1.22 -1.63 -1.24
N THR A 113 -1.57 -2.82 -0.76
CA THR A 113 -2.89 -3.41 -0.92
C THR A 113 -3.66 -3.32 0.39
N VAL A 114 -4.95 -2.99 0.30
CA VAL A 114 -5.87 -2.92 1.44
C VAL A 114 -7.03 -3.86 1.18
N ASN A 115 -7.34 -4.73 2.14
CA ASN A 115 -8.44 -5.70 2.08
C ASN A 115 -8.34 -6.74 0.95
N PHE A 116 -7.15 -6.98 0.39
CA PHE A 116 -6.81 -8.11 -0.48
C PHE A 116 -5.29 -8.32 -0.53
N MET A 117 -4.84 -9.50 -0.96
CA MET A 117 -3.41 -9.82 -1.12
C MET A 117 -2.88 -9.45 -2.51
N PRO A 118 -1.58 -9.11 -2.68
CA PRO A 118 -1.02 -8.70 -3.97
C PRO A 118 -1.23 -9.68 -5.14
N ASP A 119 -1.32 -10.97 -4.87
CA ASP A 119 -1.54 -12.01 -5.88
C ASP A 119 -3.01 -12.16 -6.30
N GLU A 120 -3.93 -11.45 -5.64
CA GLU A 120 -5.37 -11.42 -5.95
C GLU A 120 -5.77 -10.23 -6.84
N LEU A 121 -4.81 -9.44 -7.32
CA LEU A 121 -5.07 -8.24 -8.14
C LEU A 121 -5.95 -8.53 -9.37
N ASP A 122 -5.84 -9.71 -9.98
CA ASP A 122 -6.64 -10.11 -11.15
C ASP A 122 -8.12 -10.30 -10.84
N LYS A 123 -8.44 -10.65 -9.60
CA LYS A 123 -9.82 -10.82 -9.11
C LYS A 123 -10.44 -9.49 -8.66
N GLN A 124 -9.61 -8.50 -8.38
CA GLN A 124 -10.06 -7.22 -7.82
C GLN A 124 -10.64 -6.31 -8.90
N ILE A 125 -11.74 -5.62 -8.60
CA ILE A 125 -12.35 -4.62 -9.47
C ILE A 125 -12.29 -3.25 -8.77
N PHE A 126 -11.93 -2.23 -9.52
CA PHE A 126 -11.81 -0.86 -9.07
C PHE A 126 -12.80 0.04 -9.81
N ASP A 127 -13.46 0.88 -9.03
CA ASP A 127 -14.56 1.71 -9.47
C ASP A 127 -14.28 3.21 -9.34
N TYR A 128 -13.30 3.58 -8.53
CA TYR A 128 -12.95 4.96 -8.24
C TYR A 128 -11.44 5.16 -8.27
N ILE A 129 -11.04 6.42 -8.48
CA ILE A 129 -9.67 6.88 -8.29
C ILE A 129 -9.64 7.95 -7.19
N LEU A 130 -8.76 7.78 -6.20
CA LEU A 130 -8.56 8.75 -5.11
C LEU A 130 -7.15 9.34 -5.15
N LEU A 131 -7.07 10.66 -5.25
CA LEU A 131 -5.79 11.39 -5.32
C LEU A 131 -5.62 12.31 -4.10
N PRO A 132 -4.39 12.51 -3.60
CA PRO A 132 -4.16 13.39 -2.46
C PRO A 132 -4.04 14.86 -2.90
N TYR A 133 -4.59 15.78 -2.11
CA TYR A 133 -4.47 17.23 -2.35
C TYR A 133 -3.01 17.71 -2.33
N CYS A 134 -2.15 17.07 -1.53
CA CYS A 134 -0.75 17.47 -1.36
C CYS A 134 0.10 17.33 -2.63
N ALA A 135 -0.39 16.57 -3.62
CA ALA A 135 0.23 16.47 -4.95
C ALA A 135 -0.24 17.53 -5.96
N LYS A 136 -1.11 18.45 -5.54
CA LYS A 136 -1.38 19.70 -6.28
C LYS A 136 -0.31 20.72 -5.95
N LEU A 137 -0.14 21.74 -6.80
CA LEU A 137 0.67 22.91 -6.45
C LEU A 137 0.10 23.60 -5.21
N VAL A 138 0.97 24.20 -4.39
CA VAL A 138 0.57 24.98 -3.20
C VAL A 138 -0.45 26.07 -3.55
N GLU A 139 -0.23 26.77 -4.66
CA GLU A 139 -1.07 27.85 -5.19
C GLU A 139 -2.26 27.36 -6.04
N CYS A 140 -2.55 26.05 -6.06
CA CYS A 140 -3.65 25.53 -6.87
C CYS A 140 -5.00 25.92 -6.26
N ASP A 141 -5.89 26.54 -7.06
CA ASP A 141 -7.26 26.89 -6.65
C ASP A 141 -8.09 25.67 -6.16
N TYR A 142 -7.71 24.47 -6.62
CA TYR A 142 -8.32 23.20 -6.25
C TYR A 142 -7.54 22.45 -5.15
N ARG A 143 -6.60 23.10 -4.46
CA ARG A 143 -5.84 22.47 -3.38
C ARG A 143 -6.66 22.24 -2.12
N LYS A 144 -7.70 23.04 -1.88
CA LYS A 144 -8.58 22.94 -0.69
C LYS A 144 -10.03 22.57 -1.02
N ILE A 145 -10.30 22.21 -2.27
CA ILE A 145 -11.61 21.77 -2.77
C ILE A 145 -11.43 20.61 -3.74
N GLU A 146 -12.46 19.79 -3.92
CA GLU A 146 -12.39 18.69 -4.87
C GLU A 146 -12.30 19.14 -6.34
N GLY A 147 -11.69 18.28 -7.15
CA GLY A 147 -11.66 18.42 -8.60
C GLY A 147 -10.31 18.87 -9.16
N CYS A 148 -10.29 19.06 -10.47
CA CYS A 148 -9.15 19.59 -11.21
C CYS A 148 -9.67 20.23 -12.51
N THR A 149 -9.08 21.34 -12.93
CA THR A 149 -9.37 21.97 -14.22
C THR A 149 -8.61 21.35 -15.39
N ILE A 150 -7.77 20.34 -15.13
CA ILE A 150 -6.89 19.69 -16.12
C ILE A 150 -5.99 20.75 -16.79
N CYS A 151 -5.34 21.59 -15.98
CA CYS A 151 -4.52 22.70 -16.48
C CYS A 151 -3.12 22.29 -16.96
N GLY A 152 -2.70 21.05 -16.71
CA GLY A 152 -1.37 20.51 -17.05
C GLY A 152 -0.23 20.96 -16.12
N ALA A 153 -0.53 21.60 -14.98
CA ALA A 153 0.49 22.22 -14.13
C ALA A 153 1.10 21.29 -13.05
N CYS A 154 0.50 20.13 -12.79
CA CYS A 154 0.99 19.13 -11.82
C CYS A 154 0.51 17.72 -12.18
N SER A 155 1.11 16.71 -11.58
CA SER A 155 0.82 15.29 -11.82
C SER A 155 -0.64 14.88 -11.59
N ILE A 156 -1.37 15.60 -10.74
CA ILE A 156 -2.82 15.41 -10.56
C ILE A 156 -3.59 15.66 -11.88
N SER A 157 -3.15 16.64 -12.69
CA SER A 157 -3.80 16.97 -13.96
C SER A 157 -3.78 15.79 -14.92
N ASP A 158 -2.63 15.13 -15.04
CA ASP A 158 -2.44 13.98 -15.93
C ASP A 158 -3.37 12.82 -15.56
N ILE A 159 -3.54 12.56 -14.25
CA ILE A 159 -4.42 11.48 -13.79
C ILE A 159 -5.90 11.83 -13.99
N TYR A 160 -6.30 13.09 -13.78
CA TYR A 160 -7.67 13.51 -14.06
C TYR A 160 -8.00 13.39 -15.56
N GLU A 161 -7.06 13.72 -16.45
CA GLU A 161 -7.23 13.56 -17.89
C GLU A 161 -7.45 12.08 -18.26
N ILE A 162 -6.55 11.19 -17.83
CA ILE A 162 -6.62 9.74 -18.11
C ILE A 162 -7.89 9.12 -17.50
N ALA A 163 -8.25 9.47 -16.27
CA ALA A 163 -9.46 8.98 -15.64
C ALA A 163 -10.72 9.40 -16.40
N GLY A 164 -10.74 10.65 -16.91
CA GLY A 164 -11.79 11.17 -17.77
C GLY A 164 -11.92 10.37 -19.07
N GLU A 165 -10.81 10.05 -19.73
CA GLU A 165 -10.79 9.19 -20.92
C GLU A 165 -11.33 7.78 -20.63
N PHE A 166 -11.06 7.25 -19.43
CA PHE A 166 -11.56 5.94 -19.01
C PHE A 166 -13.01 5.95 -18.51
N GLY A 167 -13.59 7.13 -18.27
CA GLY A 167 -14.90 7.28 -17.66
C GLY A 167 -14.95 6.83 -16.20
N VAL A 168 -13.82 6.93 -15.49
CA VAL A 168 -13.71 6.51 -14.09
C VAL A 168 -13.84 7.74 -13.19
N PRO A 169 -14.76 7.75 -12.21
CA PRO A 169 -14.88 8.86 -11.28
C PRO A 169 -13.61 9.02 -10.42
N THR A 170 -13.07 10.24 -10.42
CA THR A 170 -11.88 10.62 -9.66
C THR A 170 -12.20 11.69 -8.64
N ARG A 171 -11.68 11.55 -7.41
CA ARG A 171 -11.81 12.54 -6.35
C ARG A 171 -10.45 12.95 -5.82
N THR A 172 -10.37 14.16 -5.28
CA THR A 172 -9.19 14.62 -4.54
C THR A 172 -9.51 14.72 -3.06
N ILE A 173 -8.82 13.91 -2.27
CA ILE A 173 -8.93 13.85 -0.81
C ILE A 173 -8.19 15.05 -0.22
N GLN A 174 -8.83 15.71 0.75
CA GLN A 174 -8.41 17.00 1.31
C GLN A 174 -7.94 16.89 2.77
N THR A 175 -8.58 16.00 3.53
CA THR A 175 -8.24 15.68 4.92
C THR A 175 -8.45 14.19 5.16
N PHE A 176 -8.02 13.69 6.32
CA PHE A 176 -8.29 12.32 6.72
C PHE A 176 -9.79 12.06 6.92
N GLU A 177 -10.54 12.98 7.51
CA GLU A 177 -11.99 12.84 7.68
C GLU A 177 -12.68 12.75 6.31
N HIS A 178 -12.27 13.60 5.37
CA HIS A 178 -12.79 13.56 4.01
C HIS A 178 -12.48 12.22 3.31
N LEU A 179 -11.31 11.63 3.56
CA LEU A 179 -10.98 10.28 3.06
C LEU A 179 -11.97 9.24 3.57
N ILE A 180 -12.17 9.20 4.88
CA ILE A 180 -13.03 8.20 5.52
C ILE A 180 -14.49 8.39 5.08
N GLU A 181 -15.00 9.62 5.05
CA GLU A 181 -16.34 9.93 4.53
C GLU A 181 -16.50 9.48 3.07
N THR A 182 -15.48 9.71 2.23
CA THR A 182 -15.48 9.30 0.82
C THR A 182 -15.50 7.78 0.66
N ILE A 183 -14.71 7.05 1.44
CA ILE A 183 -14.70 5.57 1.38
C ILE A 183 -16.03 5.00 1.89
N TYR A 184 -16.61 5.58 2.94
CA TYR A 184 -17.95 5.19 3.39
C TYR A 184 -19.02 5.44 2.32
N GLU A 185 -18.96 6.57 1.62
CA GLU A 185 -19.82 6.84 0.48
C GLU A 185 -19.68 5.77 -0.61
N PHE A 186 -18.44 5.37 -0.96
CA PHE A 186 -18.18 4.31 -1.92
C PHE A 186 -18.78 2.97 -1.48
N LYS A 187 -18.61 2.61 -0.20
CA LYS A 187 -19.20 1.41 0.38
C LYS A 187 -20.73 1.41 0.28
N LEU A 188 -21.38 2.53 0.59
CA LEU A 188 -22.84 2.68 0.49
C LEU A 188 -23.33 2.55 -0.95
N LYS A 189 -22.53 2.99 -1.93
CA LYS A 189 -22.82 2.83 -3.36
C LYS A 189 -22.50 1.43 -3.89
N GLY A 190 -21.97 0.53 -3.07
CA GLY A 190 -21.61 -0.84 -3.47
C GLY A 190 -20.33 -0.91 -4.32
N ALA A 191 -19.40 0.04 -4.11
CA ALA A 191 -18.11 0.03 -4.78
C ALA A 191 -17.34 -1.27 -4.50
N ARG A 192 -16.68 -1.79 -5.54
CA ARG A 192 -15.86 -3.00 -5.43
C ARG A 192 -14.44 -2.71 -4.97
N GLY A 193 -13.98 -1.47 -5.15
CA GLY A 193 -12.70 -0.97 -4.67
C GLY A 193 -12.29 0.33 -5.35
N TYR A 194 -11.13 0.87 -4.97
CA TYR A 194 -10.54 2.06 -5.60
C TYR A 194 -9.03 1.93 -5.80
N ILE A 195 -8.50 2.66 -6.79
CA ILE A 195 -7.05 2.87 -6.94
C ILE A 195 -6.75 4.25 -6.37
N GLY A 196 -5.72 4.40 -5.55
CA GLY A 196 -5.40 5.71 -5.00
C GLY A 196 -3.92 5.94 -4.78
N SER A 197 -3.61 7.09 -4.20
CA SER A 197 -2.24 7.45 -3.84
C SER A 197 -2.17 8.11 -2.47
N CYS A 198 -1.20 7.70 -1.67
CA CYS A 198 -0.86 8.30 -0.38
C CYS A 198 0.55 7.86 0.01
N CYS A 199 1.22 8.60 0.90
CA CYS A 199 2.54 8.20 1.35
C CYS A 199 2.48 7.01 2.32
N GLU A 200 3.55 6.21 2.34
CA GLU A 200 3.72 5.07 3.26
C GLU A 200 3.50 5.44 4.74
N ALA A 201 3.91 6.65 5.14
CA ALA A 201 3.73 7.14 6.52
C ALA A 201 2.25 7.35 6.87
N PHE A 202 1.48 7.94 5.95
CA PHE A 202 0.03 8.11 6.10
C PHE A 202 -0.68 6.75 6.15
N TYR A 203 -0.34 5.86 5.20
CA TYR A 203 -0.86 4.49 5.17
C TYR A 203 -0.60 3.75 6.47
N THR A 204 0.63 3.81 6.97
CA THR A 204 1.05 3.14 8.20
C THR A 204 0.30 3.64 9.43
N LYS A 205 0.10 4.96 9.54
CA LYS A 205 -0.62 5.56 10.68
C LYS A 205 -2.10 5.18 10.69
N HIS A 206 -2.70 5.13 9.52
CA HIS A 206 -4.14 4.91 9.32
C HIS A 206 -4.46 3.49 8.82
N HIS A 207 -3.55 2.54 9.02
CA HIS A 207 -3.69 1.19 8.48
C HIS A 207 -4.97 0.50 8.98
N GLU A 208 -5.24 0.57 10.29
CA GLU A 208 -6.47 0.03 10.88
C GLU A 208 -7.71 0.73 10.32
N ASP A 209 -7.67 2.07 10.18
CA ASP A 209 -8.78 2.84 9.61
C ASP A 209 -9.10 2.39 8.16
N PHE A 210 -8.07 2.14 7.35
CA PHE A 210 -8.22 1.62 5.99
C PHE A 210 -8.84 0.22 5.95
N VAL A 211 -8.34 -0.69 6.79
CA VAL A 211 -8.85 -2.07 6.89
C VAL A 211 -10.31 -2.08 7.34
N ASP A 212 -10.65 -1.29 8.35
CA ASP A 212 -11.99 -1.19 8.94
C ASP A 212 -13.04 -0.65 7.95
N THR A 213 -12.63 0.03 6.88
CA THR A 213 -13.57 0.43 5.83
C THR A 213 -14.18 -0.76 5.09
N GLU A 214 -13.48 -1.90 5.06
CA GLU A 214 -13.78 -3.10 4.26
C GLU A 214 -13.88 -2.84 2.74
N VAL A 215 -13.41 -1.68 2.25
CA VAL A 215 -13.35 -1.37 0.83
C VAL A 215 -11.96 -1.71 0.30
N PRO A 216 -11.83 -2.60 -0.70
CA PRO A 216 -10.54 -2.92 -1.29
C PRO A 216 -9.86 -1.72 -1.95
N ALA A 217 -8.55 -1.58 -1.74
CA ALA A 217 -7.78 -0.49 -2.33
C ALA A 217 -6.39 -0.91 -2.80
N LEU A 218 -6.01 -0.45 -3.99
CA LEU A 218 -4.63 -0.48 -4.45
C LEU A 218 -4.06 0.94 -4.35
N LEU A 219 -3.13 1.15 -3.44
CA LEU A 219 -2.52 2.43 -3.18
C LEU A 219 -1.11 2.48 -3.79
N VAL A 220 -0.83 3.55 -4.54
CA VAL A 220 0.49 3.86 -5.07
C VAL A 220 1.13 4.91 -4.17
N ASP A 221 2.32 4.61 -3.67
CA ASP A 221 3.11 5.53 -2.86
C ASP A 221 3.42 6.84 -3.62
N ILE A 222 3.66 7.92 -2.88
CA ILE A 222 4.02 9.23 -3.44
C ILE A 222 5.42 9.61 -2.96
N ASP A 223 6.15 10.35 -3.80
CA ASP A 223 7.50 10.79 -3.51
C ASP A 223 7.53 12.06 -2.63
N ASP A 224 8.66 12.26 -1.94
CA ASP A 224 9.10 13.46 -1.19
C ASP A 224 8.82 13.53 0.32
N SER A 225 9.40 14.58 0.93
CA SER A 225 9.34 14.95 2.34
C SER A 225 7.90 14.96 2.83
N THR A 226 7.45 13.82 3.35
CA THR A 226 6.09 13.71 3.83
C THR A 226 5.90 14.65 5.02
N CYS A 227 4.66 15.08 5.24
CA CYS A 227 4.30 15.85 6.44
C CYS A 227 4.76 15.18 7.76
N TYR A 228 4.90 13.85 7.75
CA TYR A 228 5.42 13.06 8.86
C TYR A 228 6.92 13.23 9.06
N GLU A 229 7.70 13.27 7.97
CA GLU A 229 9.15 13.51 8.03
C GLU A 229 9.49 14.94 8.47
N LEU A 230 8.58 15.89 8.19
CA LEU A 230 8.73 17.30 8.57
C LEU A 230 8.13 17.64 9.94
N GLY A 231 7.46 16.70 10.61
CA GLY A 231 6.80 16.93 11.90
C GLY A 231 5.53 17.80 11.81
N GLU A 232 5.00 17.99 10.61
CA GLU A 232 3.81 18.81 10.28
C GLU A 232 2.54 17.94 10.20
N GLU A 233 2.50 16.84 10.97
CA GLU A 233 1.39 15.88 10.94
C GLU A 233 0.04 16.53 11.20
N ARG A 234 0.00 17.49 12.13
CA ARG A 234 -1.22 18.19 12.53
C ARG A 234 -1.78 19.04 11.40
N GLU A 235 -0.90 19.67 10.62
CA GLU A 235 -1.27 20.53 9.50
C GLU A 235 -1.75 19.66 8.33
N ALA A 236 -1.07 18.56 8.04
CA ALA A 236 -1.54 17.61 7.03
C ALA A 236 -2.88 16.96 7.36
N TYR A 237 -3.10 16.61 8.63
CA TYR A 237 -4.36 16.04 9.10
C TYR A 237 -5.55 16.95 8.80
N ILE A 238 -5.40 18.27 9.01
CA ILE A 238 -6.46 19.26 8.77
C ILE A 238 -6.47 19.87 7.35
N GLY A 239 -5.60 19.41 6.44
CA GLY A 239 -5.56 19.90 5.06
C GLY A 239 -4.74 21.18 4.85
N ASP A 240 -3.91 21.56 5.82
CA ASP A 240 -3.09 22.78 5.80
C ASP A 240 -1.59 22.48 5.60
N PHE A 241 -1.22 21.28 5.16
CA PHE A 241 0.18 21.01 4.81
C PHE A 241 0.64 21.90 3.66
N GLU A 242 1.67 22.71 3.92
CA GLU A 242 2.25 23.64 2.95
C GLU A 242 3.32 22.97 2.05
N GLY A 243 3.79 21.77 2.40
CA GLY A 243 4.66 20.99 1.53
C GLY A 243 3.93 20.42 0.31
N GLN A 244 4.68 20.14 -0.73
CA GLN A 244 4.19 19.54 -1.98
C GLN A 244 4.88 18.19 -2.16
N THR A 245 4.10 17.16 -2.46
CA THR A 245 4.56 15.81 -2.82
C THR A 245 4.34 15.58 -4.29
N ASP A 246 5.02 14.60 -4.89
CA ASP A 246 4.76 14.21 -6.27
C ASP A 246 4.18 12.79 -6.38
N LEU A 247 3.20 12.60 -7.26
CA LEU A 247 2.73 11.26 -7.59
C LEU A 247 3.86 10.49 -8.30
N LYS A 248 3.97 9.18 -8.03
CA LYS A 248 4.70 8.24 -8.89
C LYS A 248 3.96 8.06 -10.21
N LEU A 249 4.00 9.10 -11.03
CA LEU A 249 3.10 9.30 -12.15
C LEU A 249 3.18 8.14 -13.16
N ASP A 250 4.38 7.74 -13.54
CA ASP A 250 4.59 6.65 -14.50
C ASP A 250 4.02 5.31 -13.99
N LEU A 251 4.25 5.00 -12.71
CA LEU A 251 3.74 3.79 -12.08
C LEU A 251 2.21 3.82 -11.98
N LEU A 252 1.63 4.92 -11.52
CA LEU A 252 0.18 5.07 -11.40
C LEU A 252 -0.50 4.99 -12.77
N ILE A 253 0.03 5.68 -13.79
CA ILE A 253 -0.50 5.59 -15.17
C ILE A 253 -0.43 4.16 -15.69
N HIS A 254 0.68 3.46 -15.46
CA HIS A 254 0.84 2.07 -15.87
C HIS A 254 -0.19 1.16 -15.20
N VAL A 255 -0.39 1.31 -13.88
CA VAL A 255 -1.42 0.57 -13.12
C VAL A 255 -2.82 0.85 -13.67
N LEU A 256 -3.19 2.11 -13.85
CA LEU A 256 -4.52 2.49 -14.36
C LEU A 256 -4.77 1.90 -15.75
N LYS A 257 -3.80 2.03 -16.67
CA LYS A 257 -3.89 1.44 -18.02
C LYS A 257 -4.02 -0.08 -17.96
N LYS A 258 -3.20 -0.77 -17.15
CA LYS A 258 -3.27 -2.23 -17.02
C LYS A 258 -4.59 -2.72 -16.45
N MET A 259 -5.10 -2.06 -15.41
CA MET A 259 -6.40 -2.41 -14.84
C MET A 259 -7.54 -2.10 -15.81
N ARG A 260 -7.42 -1.04 -16.60
CA ARG A 260 -8.40 -0.73 -17.67
C ARG A 260 -8.38 -1.78 -18.77
N ASP A 261 -7.21 -2.11 -19.32
CA ASP A 261 -7.03 -3.10 -20.38
C ASP A 261 -7.56 -4.49 -19.96
N SER A 262 -7.43 -4.83 -18.68
CA SER A 262 -7.88 -6.11 -18.12
C SER A 262 -9.39 -6.14 -17.79
N GLY A 263 -10.09 -5.00 -17.88
CA GLY A 263 -11.50 -4.87 -17.49
C GLY A 263 -11.74 -4.81 -15.97
N ASN A 264 -10.68 -4.60 -15.20
CA ASN A 264 -10.71 -4.48 -13.74
C ASN A 264 -10.92 -3.03 -13.27
N LEU A 265 -10.65 -2.02 -14.11
CA LEU A 265 -10.98 -0.61 -13.83
C LEU A 265 -12.22 -0.18 -14.64
N ARG A 266 -13.37 -0.07 -13.96
CA ARG A 266 -14.69 0.04 -14.63
C ARG A 266 -15.31 1.42 -14.57
N GLY A 267 -15.29 2.08 -13.41
CA GLY A 267 -16.01 3.35 -13.22
C GLY A 267 -17.54 3.20 -13.17
N GLU A 268 -18.05 1.97 -13.06
CA GLU A 268 -19.47 1.66 -13.09
C GLU A 268 -19.96 1.33 -11.68
N VAL A 269 -20.48 2.34 -10.99
CA VAL A 269 -21.19 2.16 -9.71
C VAL A 269 -22.59 2.70 -9.89
N SER A 270 -23.61 1.97 -9.45
CA SER A 270 -25.00 2.36 -9.67
C SER A 270 -25.24 3.75 -9.09
N SER A 271 -25.61 4.68 -9.96
CA SER A 271 -26.22 5.94 -9.57
C SER A 271 -27.65 5.64 -9.15
N ASP A 272 -27.85 5.40 -7.84
CA ASP A 272 -29.15 5.70 -7.22
C ASP A 272 -29.21 7.21 -6.93
#